data_AF-A0A7G5LW33-F1
#
_entry.id   AF-A0A7G5LW33-F1
#
_cell.length_a   1.000
_cell.length_b   1.000
_cell.length_c   1.000
_cell.angle_alpha   90.00
_cell.angle_beta   90.00
_cell.angle_gamma   90.00
#
_symmetry.space_group_name_H-M   'P 1'
#
loop_
_entity.id
_entity.type
_entity.pdbx_description
1 polymer ?
#
loop_
_entity_poly.entity_id
_entity_poly.type
_entity_poly.pdbx_seq_one_letter_code
_entity_poly.pdbx_strand_id
1 'polypeptide(L)'
;MTINDILREKVAGVWAGTYTVLQPDGTVLERFDSRQEGRMEGTAWTERVTYLREGEDPYEHWYSATVDGDEVAFRNTNMWGETSRVGAEAVIFSFGRHERPDERIIEERRVPGALAVEWDPSAAGV
;
A
#
# COMPACT_ATOMS: atom_id res chain seq x y z
N MET A 1 14.19 13.80 0.61
CA MET A 1 12.78 13.49 0.30
C MET A 1 12.28 12.57 1.39
N THR A 2 11.25 12.99 2.12
CA THR A 2 10.58 12.28 3.22
C THR A 2 9.41 11.43 2.70
N ILE A 3 8.79 10.59 3.54
CA ILE A 3 7.53 9.91 3.18
C ILE A 3 6.43 10.93 2.85
N ASN A 4 6.33 12.05 3.58
CA ASN A 4 5.38 13.12 3.23
C ASN A 4 5.61 13.65 1.80
N ASP A 5 6.87 13.91 1.42
CA ASP A 5 7.22 14.38 0.08
C ASP A 5 6.89 13.35 -0.99
N ILE A 6 7.23 12.07 -0.76
CA ILE A 6 6.92 10.97 -1.70
C ILE A 6 5.41 10.87 -1.90
N LEU A 7 4.65 10.81 -0.80
CA LEU A 7 3.19 10.68 -0.88
C LEU A 7 2.57 11.86 -1.61
N ARG A 8 3.05 13.07 -1.36
CA ARG A 8 2.54 14.31 -1.99
C ARG A 8 2.88 14.40 -3.48
N GLU A 9 4.13 14.14 -3.85
CA GLU A 9 4.65 14.47 -5.18
C GLU A 9 4.61 13.30 -6.17
N LYS A 10 4.65 12.07 -5.66
CA LYS A 10 4.83 10.87 -6.50
C LYS A 10 3.64 9.92 -6.47
N VAL A 11 2.80 10.02 -5.45
CA VAL A 11 1.76 9.03 -5.17
C VAL A 11 0.36 9.63 -5.15
N ALA A 12 0.19 10.86 -4.65
CA ALA A 12 -1.09 11.53 -4.67
C ALA A 12 -1.60 11.68 -6.12
N GLY A 13 -2.87 11.37 -6.32
CA GLY A 13 -3.48 11.29 -7.64
C GLY A 13 -4.41 10.10 -7.78
N VAL A 14 -4.79 9.83 -9.02
CA VAL A 14 -5.66 8.71 -9.40
C VAL A 14 -4.85 7.75 -10.25
N TRP A 15 -4.86 6.48 -9.84
CA TRP A 15 -4.18 5.39 -10.50
C TRP A 15 -5.20 4.35 -10.92
N ALA A 16 -5.13 3.91 -12.18
CA ALA A 16 -5.84 2.76 -12.67
C ALA A 16 -4.81 1.64 -12.89
N GLY A 17 -5.15 0.43 -12.50
CA GLY A 17 -4.24 -0.71 -12.61
C GLY A 17 -4.97 -2.03 -12.43
N THR A 18 -4.18 -3.09 -12.25
CA THR A 18 -4.69 -4.45 -12.12
C THR A 18 -4.28 -5.00 -10.77
N TYR A 19 -5.25 -5.52 -10.01
CA TYR A 19 -5.01 -6.26 -8.79
C TYR A 19 -4.87 -7.75 -9.13
N THR A 20 -3.87 -8.42 -8.55
CA THR A 20 -3.64 -9.86 -8.73
C THR A 20 -3.54 -10.51 -7.37
N VAL A 21 -4.34 -11.55 -7.13
CA VAL A 21 -4.27 -12.39 -5.95
C VAL A 21 -3.44 -13.62 -6.29
N LEU A 22 -2.42 -13.91 -5.49
CA LEU A 22 -1.51 -15.03 -5.68
C LEU A 22 -1.55 -15.99 -4.49
N GLN A 23 -1.31 -17.27 -4.75
CA GLN A 23 -0.85 -18.21 -3.72
C GLN A 23 0.62 -17.97 -3.38
N PRO A 24 1.12 -18.48 -2.24
CA PRO A 24 2.54 -18.37 -1.87
C PRO A 24 3.51 -18.97 -2.89
N ASP A 25 3.08 -19.95 -3.70
CA ASP A 25 3.87 -20.55 -4.77
C ASP A 25 3.88 -19.74 -6.08
N GLY A 26 3.20 -18.59 -6.10
CA GLY A 26 3.08 -17.71 -7.24
C GLY A 26 1.91 -18.03 -8.18
N THR A 27 1.11 -19.06 -7.89
CA THR A 27 -0.09 -19.37 -8.68
C THR A 27 -1.10 -18.23 -8.60
N VAL A 28 -1.57 -17.74 -9.75
CA VAL A 28 -2.61 -16.69 -9.82
C VAL A 28 -3.97 -17.28 -9.47
N LEU A 29 -4.60 -16.76 -8.41
CA LEU A 29 -5.96 -17.09 -8.01
C LEU A 29 -6.99 -16.19 -8.69
N GLU A 30 -6.75 -14.89 -8.69
CA GLU A 30 -7.64 -13.89 -9.25
C GLU A 30 -6.86 -12.76 -9.89
N ARG A 31 -7.44 -12.14 -10.92
CA ARG A 31 -6.92 -10.92 -11.53
C ARG A 31 -8.08 -10.05 -12.00
N PHE A 32 -8.10 -8.80 -11.59
CA PHE A 32 -9.18 -7.86 -11.93
C PHE A 32 -8.70 -6.41 -11.88
N ASP A 33 -9.48 -5.51 -12.48
CA ASP A 33 -9.16 -4.10 -12.50
C ASP A 33 -9.29 -3.46 -11.12
N SER A 34 -8.50 -2.43 -10.89
CA SER A 34 -8.50 -1.67 -9.65
C SER A 34 -8.26 -0.21 -9.92
N ARG A 35 -8.75 0.62 -9.01
CA ARG A 35 -8.50 2.05 -8.98
C ARG A 35 -8.04 2.45 -7.61
N GLN A 36 -7.06 3.34 -7.55
CA GLN A 36 -6.54 3.87 -6.31
C GLN A 36 -6.49 5.39 -6.38
N GLU A 37 -6.91 6.03 -5.31
CA GLU A 37 -7.01 7.48 -5.21
C GLU A 37 -6.35 7.92 -3.90
N GLY A 38 -5.19 8.57 -4.02
CA GLY A 38 -4.43 9.08 -2.89
C GLY A 38 -4.48 10.60 -2.84
N ARG A 39 -4.66 11.17 -1.65
CA ARG A 39 -4.68 12.62 -1.45
C ARG A 39 -3.94 13.01 -0.18
N MET A 40 -3.14 14.08 -0.30
CA MET A 40 -2.44 14.71 0.82
C MET A 40 -2.98 16.13 1.05
N GLU A 41 -3.47 16.42 2.25
CA GLU A 41 -3.87 17.75 2.70
C GLU A 41 -3.10 18.13 3.98
N GLY A 42 -2.09 19.00 3.86
CA GLY A 42 -1.18 19.27 4.97
C GLY A 42 -0.40 18.00 5.35
N THR A 43 -0.62 17.47 6.55
CA THR A 43 -0.10 16.18 7.03
C THR A 43 -1.14 15.06 6.96
N ALA A 44 -2.36 15.33 6.50
CA ALA A 44 -3.41 14.32 6.41
C ALA A 44 -3.29 13.56 5.07
N TRP A 45 -3.01 12.27 5.14
CA TRP A 45 -3.11 11.36 4.02
C TRP A 45 -4.45 10.64 4.05
N THR A 46 -5.15 10.61 2.92
CA THR A 46 -6.31 9.76 2.69
C THR A 46 -6.12 8.96 1.41
N GLU A 47 -6.58 7.72 1.45
CA GLU A 47 -6.50 6.83 0.32
C GLU A 47 -7.78 6.01 0.19
N ARG A 48 -8.25 5.86 -1.04
CA ARG A 48 -9.29 4.93 -1.42
C ARG A 48 -8.75 3.95 -2.45
N VAL A 49 -8.99 2.67 -2.22
CA VAL A 49 -8.77 1.60 -3.21
C VAL A 49 -10.12 1.02 -3.57
N THR A 50 -10.41 0.90 -4.86
CA THR A 50 -11.63 0.30 -5.40
C THR A 50 -11.23 -0.91 -6.23
N TYR A 51 -11.79 -2.06 -5.89
CA TYR A 51 -11.62 -3.33 -6.59
C TYR A 51 -12.81 -3.60 -7.51
N LEU A 52 -12.54 -3.92 -8.77
CA LEU A 52 -13.54 -4.04 -9.84
C LEU A 52 -13.58 -5.48 -10.36
N ARG A 53 -14.09 -6.41 -9.55
CA ARG A 53 -14.30 -7.81 -9.97
C ARG A 53 -15.48 -7.90 -10.94
N GLU A 54 -15.32 -8.72 -11.97
CA GLU A 54 -16.39 -8.95 -12.95
C GLU A 54 -17.58 -9.64 -12.28
N GLY A 55 -18.78 -9.08 -12.46
CA GLY A 55 -20.02 -9.63 -11.92
C GLY A 55 -20.27 -9.35 -10.42
N GLU A 56 -19.39 -8.61 -9.76
CA GLU A 56 -19.55 -8.15 -8.37
C GLU A 56 -19.70 -6.63 -8.32
N ASP A 57 -20.36 -6.14 -7.26
CA ASP A 57 -20.37 -4.71 -6.97
C ASP A 57 -18.94 -4.25 -6.57
N PRO A 58 -18.51 -3.02 -6.96
CA PRO A 58 -17.21 -2.49 -6.57
C PRO A 58 -17.01 -2.51 -5.05
N TYR A 59 -15.91 -3.12 -4.62
CA TYR A 59 -15.52 -3.14 -3.21
C TYR A 59 -14.51 -2.03 -2.93
N GLU A 60 -14.85 -1.14 -1.99
CA GLU A 60 -13.98 -0.03 -1.60
C GLU A 60 -13.28 -0.30 -0.26
N HIS A 61 -12.02 0.11 -0.18
CA HIS A 61 -11.27 0.18 1.05
C HIS A 61 -10.69 1.57 1.25
N TRP A 62 -10.77 2.07 2.49
CA TRP A 62 -10.36 3.41 2.85
C TRP A 62 -9.25 3.38 3.90
N TYR A 63 -8.17 4.10 3.63
CA TYR A 63 -7.06 4.30 4.56
C TYR A 63 -6.93 5.78 4.89
N SER A 64 -6.46 6.06 6.10
CA SER A 64 -6.22 7.44 6.55
C SER A 64 -5.10 7.46 7.57
N ALA A 65 -4.19 8.42 7.42
CA ALA A 65 -3.04 8.59 8.29
C ALA A 65 -2.69 10.07 8.47
N THR A 66 -2.01 10.38 9.57
CA THR A 66 -1.15 11.57 9.66
C THR A 66 0.24 11.18 9.18
N VAL A 67 0.84 11.99 8.32
CA VAL A 67 2.19 11.82 7.80
C VAL A 67 2.96 13.12 8.02
N ASP A 68 3.98 13.09 8.85
CA ASP A 68 4.86 14.24 9.11
C ASP A 68 6.33 13.81 8.95
N GLY A 69 7.01 14.35 7.95
CA GLY A 69 8.30 13.83 7.52
C GLY A 69 8.23 12.35 7.16
N ASP A 70 8.97 11.52 7.91
CA ASP A 70 8.99 10.05 7.80
C ASP A 70 8.09 9.36 8.84
N GLU A 71 7.45 10.11 9.72
CA GLU A 71 6.52 9.56 10.72
C GLU A 71 5.14 9.38 10.11
N VAL A 72 4.57 8.18 10.27
CA VAL A 72 3.22 7.85 9.80
C VAL A 72 2.42 7.28 10.95
N ALA A 73 1.28 7.88 11.25
CA ALA A 73 0.35 7.42 12.26
C ALA A 73 -1.04 7.22 11.64
N PHE A 74 -1.52 5.98 11.62
CA PHE A 74 -2.85 5.67 11.10
C PHE A 74 -3.94 6.34 11.97
N ARG A 75 -4.92 6.98 11.33
CA ARG A 75 -6.03 7.67 12.01
C ARG A 75 -7.24 6.78 12.25
N ASN A 76 -7.17 5.52 11.85
CA ASN A 76 -8.29 4.59 11.94
C ASN A 76 -8.17 3.79 13.24
N THR A 77 -9.18 3.87 14.13
CA THR A 77 -9.15 3.21 15.45
C THR A 77 -9.10 1.69 15.37
N ASN A 78 -9.33 1.12 14.18
CA ASN A 78 -9.38 -0.31 13.94
C ASN A 78 -8.09 -0.86 13.33
N MET A 79 -7.08 -0.01 13.11
CA MET A 79 -5.80 -0.38 12.52
C MET A 79 -4.63 0.04 13.41
N TRP A 80 -3.58 -0.76 13.39
CA TRP A 80 -2.29 -0.47 14.02
C TRP A 80 -1.18 -0.74 13.01
N GLY A 81 -0.02 -0.12 13.15
CA GLY A 81 1.09 -0.40 12.27
C GLY A 81 2.27 0.56 12.42
N GLU A 82 3.30 0.27 11.63
CA GLU A 82 4.53 1.03 11.52
C GLU A 82 4.86 1.21 10.04
N THR A 83 5.60 2.27 9.72
CA THR A 83 6.07 2.53 8.36
C THR A 83 7.59 2.67 8.39
N SER A 84 8.24 2.11 7.38
CA SER A 84 9.69 2.23 7.18
C SER A 84 10.02 2.61 5.75
N ARG A 85 11.18 3.23 5.56
CA ARG A 85 11.75 3.46 4.23
C ARG A 85 12.79 2.41 3.90
N VAL A 86 12.78 1.98 2.65
CA VAL A 86 13.89 1.25 2.03
C VAL A 86 14.57 2.23 1.10
N GLY A 87 15.58 2.93 1.65
CA GLY A 87 16.34 3.94 0.93
C GLY A 87 15.47 5.00 0.26
N ALA A 88 15.70 5.22 -1.04
CA ALA A 88 14.91 6.09 -1.90
C ALA A 88 13.92 5.30 -2.78
N GLU A 89 13.93 3.97 -2.68
CA GLU A 89 13.31 3.05 -3.62
C GLU A 89 11.85 2.75 -3.27
N ALA A 90 11.55 2.56 -1.98
CA ALA A 90 10.24 2.15 -1.53
C ALA A 90 9.88 2.64 -0.12
N VAL A 91 8.58 2.69 0.13
CA VAL A 91 7.99 2.81 1.47
C VAL A 91 7.30 1.50 1.80
N ILE A 92 7.58 0.95 2.98
CA ILE A 92 6.96 -0.26 3.50
C ILE A 92 5.99 0.14 4.59
N PHE A 93 4.71 -0.17 4.39
CA PHE A 93 3.67 -0.04 5.41
C PHE A 93 3.40 -1.42 5.99
N SER A 94 3.66 -1.60 7.27
CA SER A 94 3.36 -2.82 7.99
C SER A 94 2.23 -2.55 8.97
N PHE A 95 1.04 -3.05 8.69
CA PHE A 95 -0.13 -2.77 9.52
C PHE A 95 -1.03 -4.01 9.69
N GLY A 96 -1.86 -3.98 10.72
CA GLY A 96 -2.85 -5.02 11.00
C GLY A 96 -4.20 -4.39 11.38
N ARG A 97 -5.21 -5.24 11.54
CA ARG A 97 -6.54 -4.84 12.00
C ARG A 97 -6.78 -5.37 13.40
N HIS A 98 -7.41 -4.59 14.26
CA HIS A 98 -7.71 -5.02 15.64
C HIS A 98 -8.70 -6.18 15.70
N GLU A 99 -9.64 -6.25 14.75
CA GLU A 99 -10.60 -7.37 14.62
C GLU A 99 -9.96 -8.68 14.15
N ARG A 100 -8.75 -8.61 13.59
CA ARG A 100 -7.98 -9.76 13.09
C ARG A 100 -6.50 -9.59 13.47
N PRO A 101 -6.16 -9.70 14.76
CA PRO A 101 -4.85 -9.31 15.27
C PRO A 101 -3.71 -10.20 14.76
N ASP A 102 -4.02 -11.43 14.36
CA ASP A 102 -3.05 -12.38 13.79
C ASP A 102 -2.80 -12.14 12.29
N GLU A 103 -3.60 -11.28 11.63
CA GLU A 103 -3.38 -10.88 10.24
C GLU A 103 -2.51 -9.62 10.20
N ARG A 104 -1.29 -9.78 9.65
CA ARG A 104 -0.39 -8.67 9.35
C ARG A 104 -0.29 -8.48 7.84
N ILE A 105 -0.50 -7.25 7.40
CA ILE A 105 -0.40 -6.84 6.01
C ILE A 105 0.91 -6.06 5.86
N ILE A 106 1.67 -6.41 4.83
CA ILE A 106 2.82 -5.64 4.38
C ILE A 106 2.46 -5.09 3.01
N GLU A 107 2.35 -3.76 2.92
CA GLU A 107 2.21 -3.06 1.66
C GLU A 107 3.55 -2.42 1.30
N GLU A 108 4.04 -2.74 0.10
CA GLU A 108 5.18 -2.06 -0.50
C GLU A 108 4.68 -1.07 -1.54
N ARG A 109 5.10 0.19 -1.40
CA ARG A 109 4.90 1.20 -2.44
C ARG A 109 6.23 1.61 -3.04
N ARG A 110 6.41 1.26 -4.31
CA ARG A 110 7.57 1.68 -5.09
C ARG A 110 7.42 3.10 -5.58
N VAL A 111 8.51 3.86 -5.50
CA VAL A 111 8.54 5.23 -6.02
C VAL A 111 8.78 5.17 -7.54
N PRO A 112 7.94 5.80 -8.38
CA PRO A 112 8.14 5.85 -9.82
C PRO A 112 9.56 6.32 -10.19
N GLY A 113 10.26 5.54 -11.01
CA GLY A 113 11.67 5.78 -11.38
C GLY A 113 12.69 4.94 -10.60
N ALA A 114 12.28 4.24 -9.53
CA ALA A 114 13.11 3.22 -8.89
C ALA A 114 13.18 1.96 -9.76
N LEU A 115 14.34 1.30 -9.79
CA LEU A 115 14.52 0.03 -10.49
C LEU A 115 13.57 -1.03 -9.91
N ALA A 116 13.04 -1.89 -10.77
CA ALA A 116 12.36 -3.10 -10.32
C ALA A 116 13.35 -3.91 -9.47
N VAL A 117 12.91 -4.30 -8.28
CA VAL A 117 13.62 -5.23 -7.40
C VAL A 117 13.04 -6.55 -7.82
N GLU A 118 13.85 -7.34 -8.52
CA GLU A 118 13.53 -8.74 -8.75
C GLU A 118 13.51 -9.42 -7.39
N TRP A 119 12.33 -9.92 -7.02
CA TRP A 119 12.21 -10.74 -5.83
C TRP A 119 12.82 -12.11 -6.15
N ASP A 120 13.98 -12.39 -5.57
CA ASP A 120 14.62 -13.69 -5.60
C ASP A 120 14.33 -14.43 -4.28
N PRO A 121 13.38 -15.38 -4.26
CA PRO A 121 13.08 -16.17 -3.07
C PRO A 121 14.29 -16.95 -2.54
N SER A 122 15.27 -17.28 -3.39
CA SER A 122 16.47 -18.01 -2.98
C SER A 122 17.44 -17.16 -2.17
N ALA A 123 17.33 -15.82 -2.26
CA ALA A 123 18.11 -14.88 -1.47
C ALA A 123 17.55 -14.64 -0.06
N ALA A 124 16.32 -15.09 0.24
CA ALA A 124 15.63 -14.84 1.51
C ALA A 124 16.09 -15.75 2.66
N GLY A 125 16.95 -16.74 2.42
CA GLY A 125 17.61 -17.53 3.47
C GLY A 125 16.66 -18.22 4.45
N VAL A 126 15.52 -18.73 3.98
CA VAL A 126 14.58 -19.57 4.76
C VAL A 126 14.82 -21.04 4.49
#